data_AF-A0A1Z4QIK5-F1
#
_entry.id   AF-A0A1Z4QIK5-F1
#
_cell.length_a   1.000
_cell.length_b   1.000
_cell.length_c   1.000
_cell.angle_alpha   90.00
_cell.angle_beta   90.00
_cell.angle_gamma   90.00
#
_symmetry.space_group_name_H-M   'P 1'
#
loop_
_entity.id
_entity.type
_entity.pdbx_description
1 polymer ?
#
loop_
_entity_poly.entity_id
_entity_poly.type
_entity_poly.pdbx_seq_one_letter_code
_entity_poly.pdbx_strand_id
1 'polypeptide(L)'
;MTENIANVDLTPTKIALRLSESVNSRVSNRQVNQLLEQLGLQKKLKSRKGKSKWQLTEKGQKYGRVYLVTNTNGNWSGNQIKWSEEVINLLQQEPTRLTA
;
A
#
# COMPACT_ATOMS: atom_id res chain seq x y z
N MET A 1 -14.66 -22.86 -13.44
CA MET A 1 -14.02 -22.42 -12.18
C MET A 1 -13.86 -20.92 -12.28
N THR A 2 -14.84 -20.17 -11.79
CA THR A 2 -14.81 -18.70 -11.79
C THR A 2 -13.94 -18.28 -10.62
N GLU A 3 -12.67 -17.95 -10.89
CA GLU A 3 -11.85 -17.24 -9.91
C GLU A 3 -12.55 -15.91 -9.64
N ASN A 4 -13.14 -15.85 -8.45
CA ASN A 4 -13.71 -14.66 -7.87
C ASN A 4 -12.52 -13.73 -7.63
N ILE A 5 -12.19 -12.89 -8.62
CA ILE A 5 -11.19 -11.83 -8.48
C ILE A 5 -11.77 -10.86 -7.46
N ALA A 6 -11.55 -11.20 -6.19
CA ALA A 6 -11.91 -10.34 -5.10
C ALA A 6 -11.13 -9.04 -5.33
N ASN A 7 -11.85 -7.99 -5.69
CA ASN A 7 -11.37 -6.62 -5.63
C ASN A 7 -11.06 -6.30 -4.17
N VAL A 8 -9.95 -6.84 -3.65
CA VAL A 8 -9.55 -6.60 -2.28
C VAL A 8 -8.81 -5.28 -2.26
N ASP A 9 -9.52 -4.25 -1.82
CA ASP A 9 -8.97 -2.92 -1.55
C ASP A 9 -8.08 -2.94 -0.30
N LEU A 10 -6.85 -3.45 -0.42
CA LEU A 10 -5.92 -3.57 0.69
C LEU A 10 -5.28 -2.23 1.04
N THR A 11 -5.27 -1.90 2.32
CA THR A 11 -4.46 -0.79 2.84
C THR A 11 -3.05 -1.27 3.15
N PRO A 12 -2.06 -0.36 3.22
CA PRO A 12 -0.69 -0.72 3.65
C PRO A 12 -0.64 -1.48 4.99
N THR A 13 -1.59 -1.22 5.89
CA THR A 13 -1.73 -1.97 7.15
C THR A 13 -2.15 -3.43 6.93
N LYS A 14 -3.12 -3.68 6.04
CA LYS A 14 -3.56 -5.05 5.72
C LYS A 14 -2.45 -5.82 4.98
N ILE A 15 -1.73 -5.15 4.07
CA ILE A 15 -0.56 -5.73 3.39
C ILE A 15 0.51 -6.11 4.43
N ALA A 16 0.82 -5.23 5.37
CA ALA A 16 1.80 -5.49 6.41
C ALA A 16 1.44 -6.71 7.26
N LEU A 17 0.16 -6.89 7.61
CA LEU A 17 -0.32 -8.07 8.33
C LEU A 17 -0.08 -9.35 7.51
N ARG A 18 -0.54 -9.38 6.26
CA ARG A 18 -0.36 -10.55 5.36
C ARG A 18 1.11 -10.88 5.12
N LEU A 19 1.95 -9.87 4.94
CA LEU A 19 3.39 -10.08 4.78
C LEU A 19 3.99 -10.67 6.05
N SER A 20 3.61 -10.14 7.22
CA SER A 20 4.13 -10.62 8.50
C SER A 20 3.87 -12.11 8.73
N GLU A 21 2.67 -12.57 8.37
CA GLU A 21 2.28 -13.98 8.39
C GLU A 21 3.17 -14.82 7.45
N SER A 22 3.47 -14.31 6.24
CA SER A 22 4.25 -15.05 5.25
C SER A 22 5.74 -15.13 5.54
N VAL A 23 6.34 -14.11 6.16
CA VAL A 23 7.79 -14.07 6.46
C VAL A 23 8.12 -14.44 7.91
N ASN A 24 7.12 -14.84 8.70
CA ASN A 24 7.22 -15.12 10.13
C ASN A 24 8.00 -14.04 10.90
N SER A 25 7.80 -12.77 10.52
CA SER A 25 8.49 -11.60 11.07
C SER A 25 7.56 -10.39 11.03
N ARG A 26 7.75 -9.43 11.92
CA ARG A 26 6.87 -8.27 12.02
C ARG A 26 7.20 -7.26 10.91
N VAL A 27 6.29 -7.13 9.95
CA VAL A 27 6.33 -6.10 8.92
C VAL A 27 5.46 -4.92 9.35
N SER A 28 6.03 -3.72 9.32
CA SER A 28 5.31 -2.47 9.61
C SER A 28 4.72 -1.85 8.34
N ASN A 29 3.66 -1.07 8.49
CA ASN A 29 3.10 -0.27 7.39
C ASN A 29 4.12 0.73 6.81
N ARG A 30 5.11 1.17 7.60
CA ARG A 30 6.20 2.03 7.15
C ARG A 30 7.11 1.28 6.19
N GLN A 31 7.50 0.06 6.51
CA GLN A 31 8.29 -0.81 5.63
C GLN A 31 7.54 -1.09 4.32
N VAL A 32 6.25 -1.43 4.39
CA VAL A 32 5.42 -1.61 3.19
C VAL A 32 5.44 -0.35 2.31
N ASN A 33 5.24 0.82 2.91
CA ASN A 33 5.26 2.07 2.14
C ASN A 33 6.61 2.35 1.49
N GLN A 34 7.72 2.04 2.18
CA GLN A 34 9.07 2.17 1.64
C GLN A 34 9.30 1.22 0.46
N LEU A 35 8.86 -0.04 0.57
CA LEU A 35 9.00 -1.01 -0.52
C LEU A 35 8.17 -0.61 -1.75
N LEU A 36 6.91 -0.19 -1.54
CA LEU A 36 6.08 0.32 -2.63
C LEU A 36 6.69 1.57 -3.29
N GLU A 37 7.38 2.43 -2.53
CA GLU A 37 8.12 3.58 -3.07
C GLU A 37 9.37 3.14 -3.85
N GLN A 38 10.13 2.19 -3.33
CA GLN A 38 11.32 1.62 -3.99
C GLN A 38 10.98 0.91 -5.30
N LEU A 39 9.86 0.17 -5.34
CA LEU A 39 9.33 -0.45 -6.55
C LEU A 39 8.77 0.58 -7.55
N GLY A 40 8.76 1.86 -7.18
CA GLY A 40 8.23 2.93 -8.01
C GLY A 40 6.72 2.82 -8.23
N LEU A 41 5.98 2.16 -7.33
CA LEU A 41 4.52 2.05 -7.35
C LEU A 41 3.86 3.27 -6.69
N GLN A 42 4.51 3.86 -5.71
CA GLN A 42 4.08 5.12 -5.11
C GLN A 42 5.24 6.08 -4.92
N LYS A 43 4.92 7.34 -4.65
CA LYS A 43 5.89 8.37 -4.31
C LYS A 43 5.41 9.21 -3.14
N LYS A 44 6.33 9.60 -2.26
CA LYS A 44 6.05 10.52 -1.18
C LYS A 44 6.09 11.97 -1.67
N LEU A 45 4.93 12.61 -1.75
CA LEU A 45 4.82 14.04 -1.96
C LEU A 45 4.97 14.78 -0.64
N LYS A 46 6.05 15.55 -0.49
CA LYS A 46 6.21 16.49 0.62
C LYS A 46 5.45 17.78 0.30
N SER A 47 4.50 18.17 1.16
CA SER A 47 3.89 19.51 1.03
C SER A 47 4.71 20.56 1.76
N ARG A 48 4.63 21.81 1.30
CA ARG A 48 5.22 22.99 1.98
C ARG A 48 4.77 23.14 3.43
N LYS A 49 3.61 22.59 3.81
CA LYS A 49 3.05 22.62 5.18
C LYS A 49 3.49 21.44 6.05
N GLY A 50 4.58 20.75 5.70
CA GLY A 50 5.15 19.63 6.47
C GLY A 50 4.38 18.30 6.38
N LYS A 51 3.14 18.31 5.88
CA LYS A 51 2.36 17.08 5.66
C LYS A 51 2.87 16.35 4.43
N SER A 52 3.26 15.09 4.60
CA SER A 52 3.59 14.20 3.49
C SER A 52 2.34 13.44 3.05
N LYS A 53 2.16 13.28 1.73
CA LYS A 53 1.08 12.48 1.14
C LYS A 53 1.67 11.42 0.24
N TRP A 54 1.05 10.25 0.20
CA TRP A 54 1.40 9.21 -0.77
C TRP A 54 0.59 9.42 -2.05
N GLN A 55 1.24 9.27 -3.20
CA GLN A 55 0.59 9.32 -4.50
C GLN A 55 1.00 8.09 -5.32
N LEU A 56 0.04 7.50 -6.03
CA LEU A 56 0.34 6.46 -7.02
C LEU A 56 1.16 7.03 -8.17
N THR A 57 2.15 6.27 -8.61
CA THR A 57 2.79 6.48 -9.91
C THR A 57 1.97 5.81 -11.02
N GLU A 58 2.35 6.01 -12.27
CA GLU A 58 1.77 5.31 -13.41
C GLU A 58 1.86 3.78 -13.26
N LYS A 59 3.01 3.26 -12.80
CA LYS A 59 3.17 1.83 -12.48
C LYS A 59 2.25 1.38 -11.35
N GLY A 60 2.08 2.21 -10.32
CA GLY A 60 1.20 1.93 -9.20
C GLY A 60 -0.28 1.87 -9.57
N GLN A 61 -0.72 2.63 -10.57
CA GLN A 61 -2.11 2.62 -11.03
C GLN A 61 -2.54 1.28 -11.62
N LYS A 62 -1.59 0.42 -12.04
CA LYS A 62 -1.89 -0.94 -12.48
C LYS A 62 -2.38 -1.82 -11.33
N TYR A 63 -1.82 -1.63 -10.13
CA TYR A 63 -2.08 -2.49 -8.97
C TYR A 63 -2.90 -1.80 -7.88
N GLY A 64 -3.18 -0.51 -8.01
CA GLY A 64 -3.82 0.28 -6.97
C GLY A 64 -4.75 1.36 -7.50
N ARG A 65 -5.62 1.84 -6.61
CA ARG A 65 -6.59 2.90 -6.85
C ARG A 65 -6.57 3.89 -5.69
N VAL A 66 -6.81 5.16 -6.00
CA VAL A 66 -6.94 6.22 -4.99
C VAL A 66 -8.42 6.45 -4.73
N TYR A 67 -8.82 6.32 -3.48
CA TYR A 67 -10.17 6.63 -3.03
C TYR A 67 -10.15 7.91 -2.20
N LEU A 68 -11.07 8.81 -2.48
CA LEU A 68 -11.35 9.92 -1.58
C LEU A 68 -12.16 9.38 -0.42
N VAL A 69 -11.56 9.34 0.77
CA VAL A 69 -12.20 8.85 1.98
C VAL A 69 -12.50 10.04 2.87
N THR A 70 -13.75 10.17 3.29
CA THR A 70 -14.19 11.09 4.33
C THR A 70 -14.37 10.32 5.63
N ASN A 71 -13.91 10.89 6.75
CA ASN A 71 -14.24 10.37 8.07
C ASN A 71 -15.77 10.47 8.28
N THR A 72 -16.34 9.54 9.04
CA THR A 72 -17.78 9.45 9.36
C THR A 72 -18.36 10.75 9.89
N ASN A 73 -17.54 11.54 10.61
CA ASN A 73 -17.94 12.83 11.18
C ASN A 73 -17.72 14.03 10.23
N GLY A 74 -17.36 13.82 8.96
CA GLY A 74 -17.13 14.88 7.96
C GLY A 74 -15.89 15.76 8.17
N ASN A 75 -15.27 15.70 9.35
CA ASN A 75 -14.17 16.58 9.76
C ASN A 75 -12.82 16.31 9.08
N TRP A 76 -12.70 15.23 8.31
CA TRP A 76 -11.47 14.92 7.59
C TRP A 76 -11.77 14.22 6.27
N SER A 77 -11.17 14.69 5.20
CA SER A 77 -11.12 14.01 3.91
C SER A 77 -9.67 13.80 3.49
N GLY A 78 -9.39 12.62 2.94
CA GLY A 78 -8.05 12.27 2.52
C GLY A 78 -8.04 11.23 1.41
N ASN A 79 -7.01 11.32 0.57
CA ASN A 79 -6.75 10.33 -0.45
C ASN A 79 -6.17 9.09 0.22
N GLN A 80 -6.88 7.97 0.15
CA GLN A 80 -6.43 6.68 0.61
C GLN A 80 -6.10 5.80 -0.60
N ILE A 81 -4.86 5.32 -0.66
CA ILE A 81 -4.45 4.35 -1.66
C ILE A 81 -4.87 2.96 -1.18
N LYS A 82 -5.57 2.25 -2.05
CA LYS A 82 -5.95 0.85 -1.89
C LYS A 82 -5.27 0.04 -2.99
N TRP A 83 -4.76 -1.13 -2.63
CA TRP A 83 -3.95 -1.98 -3.49
C TRP A 83 -4.63 -3.33 -3.68
N SER A 84 -4.47 -3.90 -4.86
CA SER A 84 -4.84 -5.29 -5.18
C SER A 84 -3.93 -6.29 -4.48
N GLU A 85 -4.39 -7.54 -4.40
CA GLU A 85 -3.60 -8.66 -3.85
C GLU A 85 -2.34 -8.95 -4.67
N GLU A 86 -2.31 -8.64 -5.97
CA GLU A 86 -1.12 -8.78 -6.80
C GLU A 86 0.09 -8.02 -6.23
N VAL A 87 -0.16 -6.91 -5.53
CA VAL A 87 0.92 -6.16 -4.88
C VAL A 87 1.59 -6.97 -3.76
N ILE A 88 0.87 -7.86 -3.09
CA ILE A 88 1.44 -8.75 -2.07
C ILE A 88 2.45 -9.68 -2.73
N ASN A 89 2.10 -10.29 -3.87
CA ASN A 89 2.98 -11.19 -4.60
C ASN A 89 4.27 -10.47 -5.03
N LEU A 90 4.16 -9.23 -5.51
CA LEU A 90 5.32 -8.40 -5.84
C LEU A 90 6.21 -8.13 -4.63
N LEU A 91 5.61 -7.82 -3.48
CA LEU A 91 6.35 -7.54 -2.25
C LEU A 91 6.98 -8.80 -1.63
N GLN A 92 6.38 -9.97 -1.82
CA GLN A 92 6.90 -11.27 -1.37
C GLN A 92 8.11 -11.75 -2.19
N GLN A 93 8.22 -11.34 -3.46
CA GLN A 93 9.38 -11.62 -4.31
C GLN A 93 10.61 -10.78 -3.94
N GLU A 94 10.45 -9.77 -3.08
CA GLU A 94 11.53 -8.92 -2.54
C GLU A 94 11.78 -9.16 -1.04
N PRO A 95 11.92 -10.41 -0.55
CA PRO A 95 12.00 -10.70 0.89
C PRO A 95 13.33 -10.27 1.51
N THR A 96 14.39 -10.11 0.71
CA THR A 96 15.76 -9.79 1.14
C THR A 96 15.88 -8.48 1.94
N ARG A 97 14.83 -7.66 1.98
CA ARG A 97 14.80 -6.36 2.68
C ARG A 97 13.74 -6.25 3.78
N LEU A 98 12.95 -7.30 4.01
CA LEU A 98 11.94 -7.32 5.09
C LEU A 98 12.53 -7.77 6.44
N THR A 99 13.70 -8.41 6.43
CA THR A 99 14.35 -9.02 7.60
C THR A 99 15.65 -8.33 8.04
N ALA A 100 16.01 -7.20 7.43
CA ALA A 100 17.22 -6.44 7.78
C ALA A 100 16.99 -5.45 8.92
#